data_AF-A0A3M3FVP3-F1
#
_entry.id   AF-A0A3M3FVP3-F1
#
_cell.length_a   1.000
_cell.length_b   1.000
_cell.length_c   1.000
_cell.angle_alpha   90.00
_cell.angle_beta   90.00
_cell.angle_gamma   90.00
#
_symmetry.space_group_name_H-M   'P 1'
#
loop_
_entity.id
_entity.type
_entity.pdbx_description
1 polymer ?
#
loop_
_entity_poly.entity_id
_entity_poly.type
_entity_poly.pdbx_seq_one_letter_code
_entity_poly.pdbx_strand_id
1 'polypeptide(L)' 'MPLEKVQALIDANTQRPLIGPPVVNVLALNMSLNQLPSAPRNAQL' A
#
# COMPACT_ATOMS: atom_id res chain seq x y z
N MET A 1 6.27 -0.72 9.45
CA MET A 1 6.60 -0.57 8.02
C MET A 1 6.97 0.88 7.77
N PRO A 2 8.07 1.18 7.04
CA PRO A 2 8.46 2.56 6.74
C PRO A 2 7.42 3.30 5.89
N LEU A 3 7.22 4.60 6.16
CA LEU A 3 6.24 5.45 5.46
C LEU A 3 6.47 5.47 3.95
N GLU A 4 7.72 5.68 3.54
CA GLU A 4 8.14 5.70 2.13
C GLU A 4 7.78 4.42 1.35
N LYS A 5 7.78 3.27 2.03
CA LYS A 5 7.36 2.00 1.41
C LYS A 5 5.84 1.93 1.24
N VAL A 6 5.08 2.50 2.19
CA VAL A 6 3.61 2.64 2.05
C VAL A 6 3.31 3.55 0.86
N GLN A 7 4.00 4.69 0.78
CA GLN A 7 3.79 5.70 -0.24
C GLN A 7 4.06 5.14 -1.64
N ALA A 8 5.15 4.39 -1.83
CA ALA A 8 5.45 3.73 -3.09
C ALA A 8 4.36 2.74 -3.53
N LEU A 9 3.75 2.01 -2.58
CA LEU A 9 2.64 1.11 -2.89
C LEU A 9 1.36 1.87 -3.26
N ILE A 10 1.08 2.99 -2.59
CA ILE A 10 -0.05 3.85 -2.95
C ILE A 10 0.14 4.38 -4.38
N ASP A 11 1.31 4.91 -4.70
CA ASP A 11 1.60 5.46 -6.03
C ASP A 11 1.50 4.39 -7.12
N ALA A 12 2.06 3.20 -6.90
CA ALA A 12 1.98 2.08 -7.83
C ALA A 12 0.55 1.57 -8.09
N ASN A 13 -0.36 1.78 -7.13
CA ASN A 13 -1.77 1.36 -7.24
C ASN A 13 -2.72 2.54 -7.52
N THR A 14 -2.19 3.73 -7.80
CA THR A 14 -2.99 4.91 -8.14
C THR A 14 -3.13 5.05 -9.64
N GLN A 15 -4.37 5.07 -10.13
CA GLN A 15 -4.70 5.44 -11.49
C GLN A 15 -4.88 6.94 -11.61
N ARG A 16 -4.29 7.53 -12.65
CA ARG A 16 -4.37 8.96 -12.97
C ARG A 16 -5.07 9.12 -14.32
N PRO A 17 -6.41 9.14 -14.36
CA PRO A 17 -7.15 9.29 -15.61
C PRO A 17 -6.96 10.71 -16.18
N LEU A 18 -7.19 10.86 -17.49
CA LEU A 18 -7.16 12.18 -18.15
C LEU A 18 -8.26 13.11 -17.62
N ILE A 19 -9.39 12.55 -17.18
CA ILE A 19 -10.52 13.27 -16.59
C ILE A 19 -10.83 12.67 -15.22
N GLY A 20 -10.92 13.53 -14.21
CA GLY A 20 -11.22 13.17 -12.82
C GLY A 20 -9.98 13.16 -11.90
N PRO A 21 -10.20 13.01 -10.59
CA PRO A 21 -9.10 12.95 -9.62
C PRO A 21 -8.36 11.60 -9.72
N PRO A 22 -7.13 11.51 -9.21
CA PRO A 22 -6.45 10.23 -9.00
C PRO A 22 -7.27 9.29 -8.10
N VAL A 23 -7.28 8.01 -8.43
CA VAL A 23 -8.03 6.99 -7.67
C VAL A 23 -7.11 5.83 -7.34
N VAL A 24 -7.10 5.38 -6.10
CA VAL A 24 -6.33 4.23 -5.65
C VAL A 24 -7.14 2.95 -5.80
N ASN A 25 -6.56 1.92 -6.43
CA ASN A 25 -7.12 0.58 -6.39
C ASN A 25 -6.82 -0.08 -5.03
N VAL A 26 -7.76 0.04 -4.10
CA VAL A 26 -7.60 -0.47 -2.73
C VAL A 26 -7.51 -1.99 -2.65
N LEU A 27 -8.12 -2.73 -3.58
CA LEU A 27 -8.02 -4.20 -3.61
C LEU A 27 -6.59 -4.62 -3.96
N ALA A 28 -6.04 -4.07 -5.04
CA ALA A 28 -4.66 -4.36 -5.47
C ALA A 28 -3.63 -3.88 -4.43
N LEU A 29 -3.88 -2.72 -3.80
CA LEU A 29 -3.07 -2.22 -2.69
C LEU A 29 -3.08 -3.20 -1.50
N ASN A 30 -4.26 -3.67 -1.06
CA ASN A 30 -4.39 -4.61 0.05
C ASN A 30 -3.70 -5.94 -0.24
N MET A 31 -3.84 -6.45 -1.47
CA MET A 31 -3.10 -7.64 -1.91
C MET A 31 -1.59 -7.43 -1.80
N SER A 32 -1.09 -6.28 -2.27
CA SER A 32 0.34 -5.94 -2.21
C SER A 32 0.85 -5.83 -0.77
N LEU A 33 0.06 -5.22 0.12
CA LEU A 33 0.38 -5.10 1.55
C LEU A 33 0.47 -6.46 2.23
N ASN A 34 -0.41 -7.41 1.88
CA ASN A 34 -0.41 -8.77 2.43
C ASN A 34 0.81 -9.61 2.00
N GLN A 35 1.50 -9.23 0.91
CA GLN A 35 2.74 -9.89 0.49
C GLN A 35 3.97 -9.38 1.26
N LEU A 36 3.85 -8.28 2.00
CA LEU A 36 4.97 -7.75 2.75
C LEU A 36 5.19 -8.57 4.03
N PRO A 37 6.46 -8.79 4.43
CA PRO A 37 6.76 -9.34 5.73
C PRO A 37 6.16 -8.44 6.81
N SER A 38 5.21 -8.99 7.56
CA SER A 38 4.75 -8.40 8.81
C SER A 38 5.97 -8.23 9.71
N ALA A 39 6.09 -7.08 10.39
CA ALA A 39 7.07 -6.96 11.46
C ALA A 39 6.86 -8.14 12.44
N PRO A 40 7.94 -8.75 12.99
CA PRO A 40 7.76 -9.71 14.06
C PRO A 40 6.91 -9.04 15.13
N ARG A 41 5.77 -9.65 15.42
CA ARG A 41 4.96 -9.30 16.57
C ARG A 41 5.88 -9.58 17.74
N ASN A 42 6.57 -8.57 18.25
CA ASN A 42 7.26 -8.68 19.53
C ASN A 42 6.21 -9.26 20.46
N ALA A 43 6.42 -10.52 20.85
CA ALA A 43 5.58 -11.19 21.82
C ALA A 43 5.48 -10.22 22.99
N GLN A 44 4.27 -9.71 23.21
CA GLN A 44 3.95 -8.89 24.37
C GLN A 44 4.30 -9.76 25.58
N LEU A 45 5.45 -9.44 26.20
CA LEU A 45 5.80 -9.83 27.56
C LEU A 45 4.99 -8.99 28.53
#